data_AF-A0A352VQZ5-F1
#
_entry.id   AF-A0A352VQZ5-F1
#
_cell.length_a   1.000
_cell.length_b   1.000
_cell.length_c   1.000
_cell.angle_alpha   90.00
_cell.angle_beta   90.00
_cell.angle_gamma   90.00
#
_symmetry.space_group_name_H-M   'P 1'
#
loop_
_entity.id
_entity.type
_entity.pdbx_description
1 polymer ?
#
loop_
_entity_poly.entity_id
_entity_poly.type
_entity_poly.pdbx_seq_one_letter_code
_entity_poly.pdbx_strand_id
1 'polypeptide(L)'
;MIVLAAPFVLYSLASALVPGDHDAVESWRDHFYRVRTRFFVLYACFWVVVGLANLFVLGQPFLNVLRLFQMTFIVLYGIGAVSKRPSFHAFLVAVNVVTIVFSVAFLFLDPAPLTP
;
A
#
# COMPACT_ATOMS: atom_id res chain seq x y z
N MET A 1 7.46 -10.44 13.91
CA MET A 1 6.29 -10.65 13.03
C MET A 1 6.07 -9.51 12.03
N ILE A 2 6.17 -8.22 12.41
CA ILE A 2 5.91 -7.10 11.48
C ILE A 2 6.88 -7.04 10.28
N VAL A 3 8.12 -7.49 10.47
CA VAL A 3 9.17 -7.51 9.43
C VAL A 3 8.75 -8.34 8.21
N LEU A 4 7.92 -9.36 8.41
CA LEU A 4 7.41 -10.20 7.32
C LEU A 4 6.14 -9.64 6.65
N ALA A 5 5.50 -8.62 7.21
CA ALA A 5 4.25 -8.09 6.69
C ALA A 5 4.45 -7.42 5.32
N ALA A 6 5.51 -6.63 5.16
CA ALA A 6 5.85 -5.98 3.89
C ALA A 6 6.16 -7.00 2.76
N PRO A 7 7.08 -7.98 2.93
CA PRO A 7 7.34 -8.97 1.88
C PRO A 7 6.13 -9.88 1.61
N PHE A 8 5.33 -10.23 2.64
CA PHE A 8 4.10 -11.00 2.45
C PHE A 8 3.09 -10.26 1.56
N VAL A 9 2.90 -8.96 1.80
CA VAL A 9 1.99 -8.13 1.02
C VAL A 9 2.51 -7.98 -0.40
N LEU A 10 3.80 -7.70 -0.61
CA LEU A 10 4.39 -7.63 -1.95
C LEU A 10 4.18 -8.93 -2.73
N TYR A 11 4.45 -10.08 -2.12
CA TYR A 11 4.21 -11.38 -2.74
C TYR A 11 2.73 -11.62 -3.07
N SER A 12 1.83 -11.28 -2.14
CA SER A 12 0.38 -11.43 -2.32
C SER A 12 -0.15 -10.53 -3.44
N LEU A 13 0.41 -9.32 -3.59
CA LEU A 13 0.04 -8.38 -4.64
C LEU A 13 0.59 -8.86 -5.99
N ALA A 14 1.85 -9.30 -6.04
CA ALA A 14 2.46 -9.82 -7.26
C ALA A 14 1.68 -11.03 -7.79
N SER A 15 1.37 -11.99 -6.92
CA SER A 15 0.59 -13.18 -7.29
C SER A 15 -0.86 -12.89 -7.68
N ALA A 16 -1.45 -11.80 -7.18
CA ALA A 16 -2.80 -11.38 -7.55
C ALA A 16 -2.87 -10.57 -8.85
N LEU A 17 -1.83 -9.78 -9.14
CA LEU A 17 -1.76 -8.88 -10.31
C LEU A 17 -1.09 -9.51 -11.52
N VAL A 18 -0.15 -10.43 -11.29
CA VAL A 18 0.62 -11.10 -12.33
C VAL A 18 0.12 -12.54 -12.41
N PRO A 19 -0.68 -12.88 -13.43
CA PRO A 19 -1.09 -14.26 -13.64
C PRO A 19 0.13 -15.12 -13.99
N GLY A 20 0.08 -16.40 -13.61
CA GLY A 20 1.17 -17.35 -13.86
C GLY A 20 1.39 -17.66 -15.36
N ASP A 21 0.39 -17.38 -16.19
CA ASP A 21 0.49 -17.42 -17.64
C ASP A 21 0.19 -16.02 -18.18
N HIS A 22 1.22 -15.33 -18.67
CA HIS A 22 1.13 -13.97 -19.17
C HIS A 22 0.37 -13.89 -20.50
N ASP A 23 0.50 -14.93 -21.34
CA ASP A 23 -0.10 -14.96 -22.68
C ASP A 23 -1.61 -15.23 -22.60
N ALA A 24 -2.09 -15.73 -21.45
CA ALA A 24 -3.51 -15.90 -21.17
C ALA A 24 -4.27 -14.58 -20.87
N VAL A 25 -3.59 -13.43 -20.79
CA VAL A 25 -4.22 -12.12 -20.52
C VAL A 25 -4.48 -11.35 -21.80
N GLU A 26 -5.70 -11.45 -22.32
CA GLU A 26 -6.13 -10.68 -23.49
C GLU A 26 -6.18 -9.16 -23.23
N SER A 27 -6.49 -8.75 -22.00
CA SER A 27 -6.62 -7.34 -21.60
C SER A 27 -6.20 -7.14 -20.15
N TRP A 28 -5.07 -6.46 -19.95
CA TRP A 28 -4.55 -6.09 -18.63
C TRP A 28 -5.50 -5.18 -17.85
N ARG A 29 -6.23 -4.32 -18.55
CA ARG A 29 -7.26 -3.47 -17.95
C ARG A 29 -8.36 -4.32 -17.32
N ASP A 30 -8.90 -5.27 -18.07
CA ASP A 30 -10.02 -6.09 -17.59
C ASP A 30 -9.56 -7.09 -16.53
N HIS A 31 -8.33 -7.60 -16.66
CA HIS A 31 -7.69 -8.38 -15.61
C HIS A 31 -7.60 -7.57 -14.31
N PHE A 32 -7.05 -6.35 -14.35
CA PHE A 32 -6.98 -5.46 -13.18
C PHE A 32 -8.36 -5.23 -12.58
N TYR A 33 -9.37 -4.84 -13.37
CA TYR A 33 -10.71 -4.59 -12.84
C TYR A 33 -11.36 -5.84 -12.23
N ARG A 34 -10.96 -7.05 -12.64
CA ARG A 34 -11.41 -8.33 -12.05
C ARG A 34 -10.78 -8.59 -10.68
N VAL A 35 -9.49 -8.29 -10.52
CA VAL A 35 -8.75 -8.56 -9.26
C VAL A 35 -8.68 -7.35 -8.31
N ARG A 36 -9.08 -6.15 -8.76
CA ARG A 36 -8.88 -4.88 -8.03
C ARG A 36 -9.35 -4.92 -6.59
N THR A 37 -10.50 -5.53 -6.31
CA THR A 37 -11.06 -5.56 -4.96
C THR A 37 -10.15 -6.34 -4.03
N ARG A 38 -9.57 -7.45 -4.48
CA ARG A 38 -8.59 -8.22 -3.70
C ARG A 38 -7.33 -7.39 -3.44
N PHE A 39 -6.80 -6.74 -4.48
CA PHE A 39 -5.64 -5.85 -4.38
C PHE A 39 -5.85 -4.76 -3.32
N PHE A 40 -6.95 -4.01 -3.41
CA PHE A 40 -7.23 -2.90 -2.51
C PHE A 40 -7.56 -3.34 -1.08
N VAL A 41 -8.29 -4.45 -0.91
CA VAL A 41 -8.58 -5.00 0.41
C VAL A 41 -7.30 -5.48 1.09
N LEU A 42 -6.42 -6.19 0.39
CA LEU A 42 -5.12 -6.60 0.94
C LEU A 42 -4.30 -5.41 1.41
N TYR A 43 -4.26 -4.33 0.61
CA TYR A 43 -3.58 -3.09 0.99
C TYR A 43 -4.20 -2.41 2.21
N ALA A 44 -5.53 -2.33 2.28
CA ALA A 44 -6.23 -1.77 3.43
C ALA A 44 -5.96 -2.59 4.70
N CYS A 45 -6.01 -3.93 4.61
CA CYS A 45 -5.69 -4.83 5.72
C CYS A 45 -4.25 -4.65 6.19
N PHE A 46 -3.28 -4.53 5.27
CA PHE A 46 -1.88 -4.26 5.61
C PHE A 46 -1.75 -3.00 6.45
N TRP A 47 -2.36 -1.89 6.01
CA TRP A 47 -2.32 -0.65 6.76
C TRP A 47 -3.01 -0.77 8.12
N VAL A 48 -4.13 -1.48 8.24
CA VAL A 48 -4.75 -1.75 9.55
C VAL A 48 -3.78 -2.48 10.48
N VAL A 49 -3.12 -3.54 10.02
CA VAL A 49 -2.15 -4.31 10.81
C VAL A 49 -0.98 -3.43 11.26
N VAL A 50 -0.43 -2.60 10.36
CA VAL A 50 0.63 -1.64 10.68
C VAL A 50 0.17 -0.67 11.78
N GLY A 51 -1.06 -0.17 11.72
CA GLY A 51 -1.62 0.74 12.73
C GLY A 51 -1.78 0.11 14.10
N LEU A 52 -2.33 -1.10 14.13
CA LEU A 52 -2.48 -1.86 15.35
C LEU A 52 -1.12 -2.15 15.98
N ALA A 53 -0.11 -2.50 15.18
CA ALA A 53 1.23 -2.73 15.70
C ALA A 53 1.89 -1.43 16.19
N ASN A 54 1.75 -0.32 15.46
CA ASN A 54 2.25 0.99 15.93
C ASN A 54 1.62 1.39 17.27
N LEU A 55 0.32 1.13 17.46
CA LEU A 55 -0.40 1.43 18.70
C LEU A 55 -0.02 0.50 19.85
N PHE A 56 -0.12 -0.81 19.65
CA PHE A 56 -0.05 -1.80 20.73
C PHE A 56 1.36 -2.34 20.97
N VAL A 57 2.22 -2.37 19.94
CA VAL A 57 3.58 -2.92 20.04
C VAL A 57 4.61 -1.81 20.24
N LEU A 58 4.49 -0.71 19.49
CA LEU A 58 5.45 0.40 19.55
C LEU A 58 5.00 1.54 20.48
N GLY A 59 3.82 1.42 21.09
CA GLY A 59 3.30 2.40 22.05
C GLY A 59 3.06 3.80 21.45
N GLN A 60 2.95 3.91 20.12
CA GLN A 60 2.78 5.21 19.49
C GLN A 60 1.39 5.78 19.77
N PRO A 61 1.30 7.08 20.10
CA PRO A 61 0.03 7.72 20.43
C PRO A 61 -0.97 7.61 19.28
N PHE A 62 -2.24 7.48 19.65
CA PHE A 62 -3.32 7.36 18.67
C PHE A 62 -3.44 8.59 17.78
N LEU A 63 -3.32 9.77 18.36
CA LEU A 63 -3.30 11.02 17.61
C LEU A 63 -1.85 11.37 17.26
N ASN A 64 -1.43 10.96 16.06
CA ASN A 64 -0.16 11.33 15.45
C ASN A 64 -0.43 11.66 13.97
N VAL A 65 0.29 12.63 13.41
CA VAL A 65 0.26 12.98 11.98
C VAL A 65 0.43 11.75 11.09
N LEU A 66 1.34 10.83 11.44
CA LEU A 66 1.55 9.55 10.75
C LEU A 66 0.27 8.69 10.71
N ARG A 67 -0.55 8.74 11.77
CA ARG A 67 -1.81 7.99 11.83
C ARG A 67 -2.89 8.62 10.95
N LEU A 68 -2.90 9.95 10.83
CA LEU A 68 -3.80 10.64 9.91
C LEU A 68 -3.47 10.28 8.45
N PHE A 69 -2.18 10.25 8.10
CA PHE A 69 -1.72 9.76 6.79
C PHE A 69 -2.18 8.32 6.55
N GLN A 70 -1.95 7.44 7.52
CA GLN A 70 -2.36 6.04 7.43
C GLN A 70 -3.88 5.86 7.26
N MET A 71 -4.69 6.57 8.05
CA MET A 71 -6.15 6.52 7.92
C MET A 71 -6.60 7.00 6.54
N THR A 72 -5.93 8.03 6.00
CA THR A 72 -6.19 8.51 4.64
C THR A 72 -5.96 7.40 3.61
N PHE A 73 -4.86 6.64 3.72
CA PHE A 73 -4.61 5.50 2.83
C PHE A 73 -5.65 4.39 2.96
N ILE A 74 -6.05 4.04 4.18
CA ILE A 74 -7.10 3.03 4.40
C ILE A 74 -8.40 3.44 3.69
N VAL A 75 -8.81 4.70 3.84
CA VAL A 75 -10.01 5.24 3.17
C VAL A 75 -9.84 5.24 1.65
N LEU A 76 -8.71 5.73 1.14
CA LEU A 76 -8.43 5.77 -0.30
C LEU A 76 -8.45 4.38 -0.94
N TYR A 77 -7.87 3.37 -0.28
CA TYR A 77 -7.92 1.99 -0.75
C TYR A 77 -9.32 1.38 -0.64
N GLY A 78 -10.07 1.70 0.42
CA GLY A 78 -11.48 1.32 0.52
C GLY A 78 -12.31 1.86 -0.65
N ILE A 79 -12.12 3.13 -1.01
CA ILE A 79 -12.76 3.74 -2.19
C ILE A 79 -12.25 3.08 -3.48
N GLY A 80 -10.95 2.78 -3.57
CA GLY A 80 -10.33 2.10 -4.72
C GLY A 80 -10.95 0.72 -4.98
N ALA A 81 -11.25 -0.03 -3.92
CA ALA A 81 -11.86 -1.36 -4.02
C ALA A 81 -13.21 -1.35 -4.72
N VAL A 82 -14.01 -0.29 -4.52
CA VAL A 82 -15.37 -0.15 -5.09
C VAL A 82 -15.41 0.73 -6.33
N SER A 83 -14.43 1.60 -6.54
CA SER A 83 -14.40 2.54 -7.65
C SER A 83 -14.23 1.85 -9.00
N LYS A 84 -15.07 2.26 -9.96
CA LYS A 84 -14.99 1.87 -11.38
C LYS A 84 -14.39 2.95 -12.26
N ARG A 85 -14.02 4.11 -11.69
CA ARG A 85 -13.54 5.28 -12.44
C ARG A 85 -12.05 5.14 -12.76
N PRO A 86 -11.63 5.06 -14.03
CA PRO A 86 -10.21 4.95 -14.39
C PRO A 86 -9.37 6.14 -13.88
N SER A 87 -9.93 7.34 -13.90
CA SER A 87 -9.27 8.56 -13.40
C SER A 87 -8.95 8.48 -11.90
N PHE A 88 -9.80 7.82 -11.10
CA PHE A 88 -9.53 7.63 -9.68
C PHE A 88 -8.38 6.65 -9.44
N HIS A 89 -8.32 5.57 -10.22
CA HIS A 89 -7.20 4.62 -10.17
C HIS A 89 -5.89 5.27 -10.59
N ALA A 90 -5.90 6.11 -11.64
CA ALA A 90 -4.74 6.90 -12.05
C ALA A 90 -4.28 7.86 -10.93
N PHE A 91 -5.22 8.53 -10.27
CA PHE A 91 -4.93 9.36 -9.09
C PHE A 91 -4.28 8.55 -7.96
N LEU A 92 -4.81 7.37 -7.62
CA LEU A 92 -4.24 6.50 -6.59
C LEU A 92 -2.83 6.03 -6.92
N VAL A 93 -2.53 5.76 -8.19
CA VAL A 93 -1.18 5.43 -8.66
C VAL A 93 -0.25 6.63 -8.48
N ALA A 94 -0.66 7.83 -8.89
CA ALA A 94 0.15 9.03 -8.71
C ALA A 94 0.46 9.30 -7.23
N VAL A 95 -0.55 9.21 -6.35
CA VAL A 95 -0.38 9.33 -4.90
C VAL A 95 0.62 8.30 -4.37
N ASN A 96 0.51 7.04 -4.80
CA ASN A 96 1.43 5.98 -4.38
C ASN A 96 2.87 6.23 -4.85
N VAL A 97 3.06 6.60 -6.11
CA VAL A 97 4.39 6.90 -6.66
C VAL A 97 5.04 8.04 -5.89
N VAL A 98 4.33 9.14 -5.65
CA VAL A 98 4.82 10.27 -4.85
C VAL A 98 5.19 9.80 -3.44
N THR A 99 4.36 8.98 -2.81
CA THR A 99 4.63 8.45 -1.47
C THR A 99 5.88 7.58 -1.44
N ILE A 100 6.06 6.68 -2.41
CA ILE A 100 7.25 5.83 -2.53
C ILE A 100 8.49 6.69 -2.76
N VAL A 101 8.45 7.62 -3.71
CA VAL A 101 9.57 8.53 -4.00
C VAL A 101 9.94 9.33 -2.75
N PHE A 102 8.96 9.86 -2.03
CA PHE A 102 9.18 10.59 -0.79
C PHE A 102 9.78 9.69 0.30
N SER A 103 9.25 8.48 0.51
CA SER A 103 9.76 7.54 1.51
C SER A 103 11.19 7.08 1.18
N VAL A 104 11.48 6.79 -0.08
CA VAL A 104 12.81 6.43 -0.56
C VAL A 104 13.78 7.61 -0.38
N ALA A 105 13.39 8.81 -0.83
CA ALA A 105 14.19 10.01 -0.65
C ALA A 105 14.47 10.27 0.85
N PHE A 106 13.47 10.13 1.72
CA PHE A 106 13.64 10.26 3.16
C PHE A 106 14.65 9.24 3.71
N LEU A 107 14.55 7.96 3.32
CA LEU A 107 15.50 6.93 3.75
C LEU A 107 16.96 7.19 3.31
N PHE A 108 17.15 7.80 2.14
CA PHE A 108 18.49 8.09 1.60
C PHE A 108 19.03 9.48 1.97
N LEU A 109 18.15 10.42 2.30
CA LEU A 109 18.49 11.81 2.66
C LEU A 109 18.48 12.07 4.15
N ASP A 110 17.90 11.18 4.97
CA ASP A 110 18.06 11.22 6.43
C ASP A 110 19.50 10.78 6.74
N PRO A 111 20.40 11.73 7.07
CA PRO A 111 21.73 11.38 7.49
C PRO A 111 21.53 10.81 8.88
N ALA A 112 21.47 9.48 9.01
CA ALA A 112 21.60 8.83 10.30
C ALA A 112 22.74 9.56 11.03
N PRO A 113 22.53 10.07 12.26
CA PRO A 113 23.60 10.73 12.97
C PRO A 113 24.75 9.72 13.02
N LEU A 114 25.86 10.08 12.34
CA LEU A 114 27.18 9.53 12.61
C LEU A 114 27.56 10.02 14.01
N THR A 115 26.86 9.53 15.03
CA THR A 115 27.32 9.66 16.41
C THR A 115 28.16 8.42 16.71
N PRO A 116 29.36 8.64 17.28
CA PRO A 116 30.45 7.65 17.37
C PRO A 116 30.13 6.42 18.20
#